data_AF-X6GB91-F1
#
_entry.id   AF-X6GB91-F1
#
_cell.length_a   1.000
_cell.length_b   1.000
_cell.length_c   1.000
_cell.angle_alpha   90.00
_cell.angle_beta   90.00
_cell.angle_gamma   90.00
#
_symmetry.space_group_name_H-M   'P 1'
#
loop_
_entity.id
_entity.type
_entity.pdbx_description
1 polymer ?
#
loop_
_entity_poly.entity_id
_entity_poly.type
_entity_poly.pdbx_seq_one_letter_code
_entity_poly.pdbx_strand_id
1 'polypeptide(L)'
;MARIVPVLDLSRLEQGASERRTFLFDLRTAARDVGFFCLSGHGISAVEIDEVLDASRRFFALPEADKLAIEMVRSPQFRGYTRTGGELTKGKADWREQLDIGVERRPIPKGRDTTGGDQGVGAHKDGGFLTLLLQDDNKGLQVEYDGSWVNVDPIPGTLVVNIGELLELASNGYLRATVHRVVTPRPVPSEFPFHSSSAPGSMRRSRCSPCLKNWLPRRADRRAIRTTRCFATSEPTC
;
A
#
# COMPACT_ATOMS: atom_id res chain seq x y z
N MET A 1 17.67 -21.45 -6.38
CA MET A 1 18.24 -20.11 -6.67
C MET A 1 17.99 -19.23 -5.46
N ALA A 2 18.97 -18.42 -5.04
CA ALA A 2 18.76 -17.46 -3.96
C ALA A 2 17.70 -16.42 -4.38
N ARG A 3 16.78 -16.08 -3.48
CA ARG A 3 15.81 -15.02 -3.71
C ARG A 3 16.53 -13.67 -3.70
N ILE A 4 16.29 -12.84 -4.71
CA ILE A 4 16.86 -11.48 -4.78
C ILE A 4 16.34 -10.63 -3.62
N VAL A 5 15.04 -10.70 -3.32
CA VAL A 5 14.45 -10.09 -2.11
C VAL A 5 14.46 -11.15 -1.00
N PRO A 6 15.35 -11.04 0.00
CA PRO A 6 15.49 -12.04 1.05
C PRO A 6 14.30 -12.00 2.02
N VAL A 7 14.05 -13.12 2.69
CA VAL A 7 13.10 -13.21 3.81
C VAL A 7 13.91 -13.28 5.10
N LEU A 8 13.67 -12.35 6.02
CA LEU A 8 14.36 -12.25 7.29
C LEU A 8 13.38 -12.53 8.43
N ASP A 9 13.74 -13.46 9.31
CA ASP A 9 12.94 -13.78 10.50
C ASP A 9 13.36 -12.91 11.68
N LEU A 10 12.49 -11.97 12.07
CA LEU A 10 12.74 -11.03 13.16
C LEU A 10 12.90 -11.73 14.51
N SER A 11 12.28 -12.90 14.69
CA SER A 11 12.33 -13.64 15.96
C SER A 11 13.76 -14.07 16.33
N ARG A 12 14.66 -14.14 15.35
CA ARG A 12 16.09 -14.44 15.55
C ARG A 12 16.81 -13.43 16.44
N LEU A 13 16.29 -12.21 16.59
CA LEU A 13 16.85 -11.21 17.51
C LEU A 13 16.85 -11.66 18.97
N GLU A 14 15.90 -12.51 19.34
CA GLU A 14 15.68 -12.99 20.70
C GLU A 14 16.23 -14.42 20.92
N GLN A 15 16.79 -15.06 19.90
CA GLN A 15 17.30 -16.45 19.95
C GLN A 15 18.78 -16.53 20.40
N GLY A 16 19.26 -15.51 21.11
CA GLY A 16 20.62 -15.43 21.63
C GLY A 16 21.62 -14.70 20.72
N ALA A 17 22.84 -14.53 21.22
CA ALA A 17 23.83 -13.62 20.63
C ALA A 17 24.32 -14.05 19.23
N SER A 18 24.36 -15.35 18.95
CA SER A 18 24.78 -15.87 17.65
C SER A 18 23.74 -15.56 16.57
N GLU A 19 22.48 -15.96 16.79
CA GLU A 19 21.38 -15.69 15.86
C GLU A 19 21.15 -14.20 15.66
N ARG A 20 21.21 -13.41 16.73
CA ARG A 20 21.14 -11.95 16.65
C ARG A 20 22.21 -11.38 15.72
N ARG A 21 23.45 -11.86 15.82
CA ARG A 21 24.56 -11.38 14.99
C ARG A 21 24.34 -11.72 13.52
N THR A 22 23.89 -12.94 13.24
CA THR A 22 23.58 -13.38 11.88
C THR A 22 22.41 -12.58 11.31
N PHE A 23 21.32 -12.41 12.04
CA PHE A 23 20.20 -11.56 11.61
C PHE A 23 20.63 -10.13 11.30
N LEU A 24 21.44 -9.50 12.16
CA LEU A 24 21.92 -8.13 11.92
C LEU A 24 22.83 -8.03 10.69
N PHE A 25 23.60 -9.08 10.40
CA PHE A 25 24.40 -9.19 9.18
C PHE A 25 23.49 -9.31 7.94
N ASP A 26 22.50 -10.20 7.99
CA ASP A 26 21.55 -10.42 6.89
C ASP A 26 20.72 -9.15 6.61
N LEU A 27 20.24 -8.50 7.68
CA LEU A 27 19.50 -7.24 7.59
C LEU A 27 20.33 -6.13 6.95
N ARG A 28 21.58 -5.97 7.39
CA ARG A 28 22.50 -4.98 6.82
C ARG A 28 22.75 -5.24 5.34
N THR A 29 22.99 -6.51 4.98
CA THR A 29 23.25 -6.94 3.60
C THR A 29 22.03 -6.66 2.73
N ALA A 30 20.84 -7.08 3.15
CA ALA A 30 19.59 -6.83 2.42
C ALA A 30 19.30 -5.34 2.22
N ALA A 31 19.45 -4.53 3.27
CA ALA A 31 19.19 -3.09 3.23
C ALA A 31 20.22 -2.31 2.37
N ARG A 32 21.46 -2.79 2.29
CA ARG A 32 22.53 -2.19 1.47
C ARG A 32 22.44 -2.59 0.01
N ASP A 33 22.34 -3.90 -0.24
CA ASP A 33 22.55 -4.45 -1.58
C ASP A 33 21.27 -4.38 -2.41
N VAL A 34 20.12 -4.65 -1.77
CA VAL A 34 18.81 -4.71 -2.43
C VAL A 34 17.94 -3.52 -2.04
N GLY A 35 18.01 -3.04 -0.80
CA GLY A 35 17.13 -2.01 -0.26
C GLY A 35 15.70 -2.47 0.03
N PHE A 36 15.43 -3.77 -0.16
CA PHE A 36 14.15 -4.45 0.03
C PHE A 36 14.36 -5.80 0.71
N PHE A 37 13.44 -6.20 1.59
CA PHE A 37 13.36 -7.55 2.16
C PHE A 37 11.95 -7.85 2.66
N CYS A 38 11.59 -9.12 2.76
CA CYS A 38 10.39 -9.55 3.47
C CYS A 38 10.75 -9.85 4.92
N LEU A 39 9.94 -9.41 5.87
CA LEU A 39 10.11 -9.65 7.29
C LEU A 39 9.07 -10.67 7.76
N SER A 40 9.50 -11.78 8.35
CA SER A 40 8.66 -12.75 9.05
C SER A 40 8.94 -12.70 10.55
N GLY A 41 8.18 -13.45 11.35
CA GLY A 41 8.42 -13.54 12.81
C GLY A 41 8.29 -12.21 13.55
N HIS A 42 7.60 -11.23 12.95
CA HIS A 42 7.42 -9.88 13.50
C HIS A 42 6.43 -9.81 14.67
N GLY A 43 5.76 -10.93 15.00
CA GLY A 43 4.85 -11.04 16.15
C GLY A 43 3.45 -10.46 15.94
N ILE A 44 3.10 -10.03 14.73
CA ILE A 44 1.72 -9.67 14.37
C ILE A 44 1.01 -10.97 14.01
N SER A 45 -0.12 -11.24 14.65
CA SER A 45 -0.86 -12.49 14.43
C SER A 45 -1.53 -12.51 13.06
N ALA A 46 -1.81 -13.72 12.56
CA ALA A 46 -2.57 -13.89 11.31
C ALA A 46 -3.97 -13.26 11.42
N VAL A 47 -4.60 -13.34 12.59
CA VAL A 47 -5.91 -12.73 12.86
C VAL A 47 -5.85 -11.21 12.69
N GLU A 48 -4.84 -10.54 13.25
CA GLU A 48 -4.67 -9.08 13.09
C GLU A 48 -4.40 -8.68 11.63
N ILE A 49 -3.61 -9.49 10.90
CA ILE A 49 -3.37 -9.28 9.47
C ILE A 49 -4.68 -9.39 8.69
N ASP A 50 -5.46 -10.45 8.90
CA ASP A 50 -6.72 -10.70 8.21
C ASP A 50 -7.75 -9.61 8.54
N GLU A 51 -7.85 -9.18 9.80
CA GLU A 51 -8.72 -8.08 10.21
C GLU A 51 -8.42 -6.76 9.49
N VAL A 52 -7.13 -6.42 9.32
CA VAL A 52 -6.71 -5.22 8.60
C VAL A 52 -7.03 -5.32 7.10
N LEU A 53 -6.73 -6.47 6.48
CA LEU A 53 -7.03 -6.71 5.07
C LEU A 53 -8.54 -6.69 4.81
N ASP A 54 -9.34 -7.30 5.68
CA ASP A 54 -10.80 -7.30 5.57
C ASP A 54 -11.40 -5.92 5.83
N ALA A 55 -10.86 -5.15 6.78
CA ALA A 55 -11.27 -3.76 6.97
C ALA A 55 -11.00 -2.91 5.73
N SER A 56 -9.83 -3.08 5.10
CA SER A 56 -9.48 -2.43 3.83
C SER A 56 -10.45 -2.80 2.71
N ARG A 57 -10.72 -4.09 2.50
CA ARG A 57 -11.67 -4.57 1.48
C ARG A 57 -13.07 -4.00 1.70
N ARG A 58 -13.58 -4.04 2.94
CA ARG A 58 -14.89 -3.49 3.29
C ARG A 58 -14.96 -1.98 3.05
N PHE A 59 -13.91 -1.24 3.35
CA PHE A 59 -13.84 0.20 3.08
C PHE A 59 -13.94 0.50 1.59
N PHE A 60 -13.10 -0.15 0.78
CA PHE A 60 -13.06 0.13 -0.66
C PHE A 60 -14.32 -0.36 -1.40
N ALA A 61 -15.07 -1.29 -0.82
CA ALA A 61 -16.40 -1.70 -1.28
C ALA A 61 -17.54 -0.74 -0.91
N LEU A 62 -17.31 0.29 -0.08
CA LEU A 62 -18.33 1.29 0.23
C LEU A 62 -18.75 2.09 -1.02
N PRO A 63 -20.01 2.60 -1.06
CA PRO A 63 -20.43 3.57 -2.05
C PRO A 63 -19.45 4.73 -2.16
N GLU A 64 -19.21 5.22 -3.37
CA GLU A 64 -18.26 6.32 -3.60
C GLU A 64 -18.56 7.52 -2.71
N ALA A 65 -19.82 7.93 -2.60
CA ALA A 65 -20.25 9.04 -1.75
C ALA A 65 -19.77 8.93 -0.29
N ASP A 66 -19.75 7.71 0.27
CA ASP A 66 -19.29 7.47 1.64
C ASP A 66 -17.76 7.59 1.75
N LYS A 67 -17.03 7.12 0.73
CA LYS A 67 -15.56 7.29 0.66
C LYS A 67 -15.18 8.77 0.51
N LEU A 68 -15.92 9.52 -0.32
CA LEU A 68 -15.71 10.96 -0.54
C LEU A 68 -16.04 11.82 0.68
N ALA A 69 -16.82 11.31 1.63
CA ALA A 69 -17.12 12.03 2.86
C ALA A 69 -15.84 12.37 3.66
N ILE A 70 -14.80 11.53 3.54
CA ILE A 70 -13.51 11.66 4.22
C ILE A 70 -12.36 11.99 3.26
N GLU A 71 -12.64 12.62 2.12
CA GLU A 71 -11.64 12.93 1.10
C GLU A 71 -10.46 13.74 1.65
N MET A 72 -9.23 13.38 1.24
CA MET A 72 -7.98 13.98 1.74
C MET A 72 -7.94 15.51 1.60
N VAL A 73 -8.54 16.05 0.54
CA VAL A 73 -8.61 17.52 0.31
C VAL A 73 -9.35 18.26 1.42
N ARG A 74 -10.23 17.57 2.15
CA ARG A 74 -10.98 18.10 3.29
C ARG A 74 -10.20 18.01 4.60
N SER A 75 -9.05 17.35 4.59
CA SER A 75 -8.23 17.14 5.77
C SER A 75 -7.13 18.18 5.91
N PRO A 76 -7.05 18.85 7.07
CA PRO A 76 -5.96 19.77 7.35
C PRO A 76 -4.61 19.05 7.51
N GLN A 77 -4.60 17.72 7.62
CA GLN A 77 -3.41 16.89 7.83
C GLN A 77 -3.00 16.05 6.63
N PHE A 78 -3.63 16.26 5.45
CA PHE A 78 -3.40 15.43 4.27
C PHE A 78 -3.62 13.94 4.55
N ARG A 79 -4.76 13.63 5.19
CA ARG A 79 -5.23 12.27 5.49
C ARG A 79 -6.62 12.08 4.95
N GLY A 80 -6.99 10.86 4.63
CA GLY A 80 -8.32 10.54 4.15
C GLY A 80 -8.28 9.84 2.80
N TYR A 81 -9.43 9.81 2.14
CA TYR A 81 -9.60 9.10 0.88
C TYR A 81 -9.03 9.90 -0.29
N THR A 82 -8.25 9.25 -1.13
CA THR A 82 -7.81 9.73 -2.44
C THR A 82 -8.48 8.87 -3.51
N ARG A 83 -9.23 9.54 -4.40
CA ARG A 83 -9.89 8.89 -5.54
C ARG A 83 -8.86 8.26 -6.48
N THR A 84 -9.29 7.27 -7.27
CA THR A 84 -8.60 6.89 -8.50
C THR A 84 -8.36 8.12 -9.36
N GLY A 85 -7.13 8.34 -9.83
CA GLY A 85 -6.75 9.55 -10.56
C GLY A 85 -6.36 10.74 -9.65
N GLY A 86 -6.37 10.59 -8.32
CA GLY A 86 -6.21 11.70 -7.38
C GLY A 86 -4.78 12.10 -7.00
N GLU A 87 -3.75 11.30 -7.32
CA GLU A 87 -2.35 11.51 -6.89
C GLU A 87 -1.36 11.37 -8.04
N LEU A 88 -0.43 12.33 -8.22
CA LEU A 88 0.60 12.31 -9.27
C LEU A 88 1.89 11.57 -8.86
N THR A 89 2.38 10.64 -9.69
CA THR A 89 3.77 10.15 -9.67
C THR A 89 4.49 10.49 -10.99
N LYS A 90 5.59 11.26 -10.94
CA LYS A 90 6.35 11.71 -12.13
C LYS A 90 5.49 12.33 -13.25
N GLY A 91 4.44 13.07 -12.88
CA GLY A 91 3.54 13.72 -13.85
C GLY A 91 2.36 12.86 -14.31
N LYS A 92 2.11 11.71 -13.66
CA LYS A 92 1.06 10.75 -14.05
C LYS A 92 0.28 10.18 -12.80
N ALA A 93 -1.06 10.28 -12.74
CA ALA A 93 -2.10 9.94 -11.70
C ALA A 93 -2.43 8.50 -11.33
N ASP A 94 -2.24 8.17 -10.08
CA ASP A 94 -2.39 6.82 -9.64
C ASP A 94 -3.80 6.22 -9.93
N TRP A 95 -3.88 5.18 -10.81
CA TRP A 95 -5.07 4.36 -11.10
C TRP A 95 -5.37 3.42 -9.92
N ARG A 96 -5.61 4.06 -8.80
CA ARG A 96 -5.54 3.49 -7.47
C ARG A 96 -6.37 4.36 -6.56
N GLU A 97 -7.20 3.72 -5.75
CA GLU A 97 -7.79 4.40 -4.62
C GLU A 97 -6.94 4.17 -3.37
N GLN A 98 -6.89 5.18 -2.51
CA GLN A 98 -6.05 5.17 -1.32
C GLN A 98 -6.79 5.73 -0.12
N LEU A 99 -6.45 5.21 1.04
CA LEU A 99 -6.83 5.78 2.32
C LEU A 99 -5.56 6.01 3.14
N ASP A 100 -5.28 7.28 3.43
CA ASP A 100 -4.18 7.68 4.31
C ASP A 100 -4.68 7.85 5.73
N ILE A 101 -4.14 7.04 6.65
CA ILE A 101 -4.41 7.16 8.08
C ILE A 101 -3.11 7.43 8.84
N GLY A 102 -3.22 8.19 9.93
CA GLY A 102 -2.07 8.57 10.73
C GLY A 102 -2.43 8.82 12.18
N VAL A 103 -1.40 9.09 12.98
CA VAL A 103 -1.55 9.42 14.41
C VAL A 103 -2.36 10.70 14.57
N GLU A 104 -3.50 10.67 15.24
CA GLU A 104 -4.31 11.87 15.44
C GLU A 104 -3.50 12.94 16.19
N ARG A 105 -3.26 14.08 15.54
CA ARG A 105 -2.47 15.20 16.10
C ARG A 105 -3.21 16.50 15.86
N ARG A 106 -2.76 17.61 16.44
CA ARG A 106 -3.29 18.94 16.03
C ARG A 106 -2.65 19.33 14.69
N PRO A 107 -3.39 19.96 13.75
CA PRO A 107 -2.83 20.43 12.49
C PRO A 107 -1.73 21.46 12.70
N ILE A 108 -0.68 21.39 11.86
CA ILE A 108 0.33 22.44 11.75
C ILE A 108 -0.16 23.42 10.65
N PRO A 109 -0.06 24.74 10.83
CA PRO A 109 -0.51 25.71 9.83
C PRO A 109 0.14 25.48 8.46
N LYS A 110 -0.66 25.43 7.38
CA LYS A 110 -0.18 25.12 6.03
C LYS A 110 0.62 26.30 5.43
N GLY A 111 1.82 26.01 4.93
CA GLY A 111 2.42 26.73 3.80
C GLY A 111 1.85 26.18 2.47
N ARG A 112 1.78 27.01 1.42
CA ARG A 112 1.13 26.68 0.15
C ARG A 112 1.96 25.71 -0.70
N ASP A 113 1.34 24.67 -1.26
CA ASP A 113 1.65 24.24 -2.63
C ASP A 113 0.56 23.36 -3.30
N THR A 114 0.61 23.30 -4.63
CA THR A 114 -0.39 22.76 -5.58
C THR A 114 0.24 21.82 -6.61
N THR A 115 -0.43 20.71 -7.01
CA THR A 115 -0.55 20.15 -8.41
C THR A 115 -1.07 18.68 -8.46
N GLY A 116 -1.78 18.28 -9.55
CA GLY A 116 -2.45 16.96 -9.83
C GLY A 116 -2.47 16.55 -11.34
N GLY A 117 -2.71 15.25 -11.70
CA GLY A 117 -2.76 14.62 -13.08
C GLY A 117 -2.44 13.08 -13.15
N ASP A 118 -2.81 12.32 -14.26
CA ASP A 118 -3.05 10.85 -14.81
C ASP A 118 -2.09 9.54 -15.03
N GLN A 119 -2.18 8.35 -14.31
CA GLN A 119 -1.43 6.99 -14.20
C GLN A 119 -1.02 6.34 -12.79
N GLY A 120 -1.29 5.04 -12.48
CA GLY A 120 -0.84 4.22 -11.28
C GLY A 120 0.60 4.38 -10.74
N VAL A 121 0.90 3.92 -9.50
CA VAL A 121 2.20 4.15 -8.80
C VAL A 121 3.40 3.80 -9.69
N GLY A 122 3.99 4.84 -10.29
CA GLY A 122 5.11 4.73 -11.20
C GLY A 122 6.39 4.24 -10.50
N ALA A 123 7.43 3.98 -11.30
CA ALA A 123 8.76 3.69 -10.76
C ALA A 123 9.25 4.86 -9.91
N HIS A 124 9.35 4.67 -8.60
CA HIS A 124 9.72 5.70 -7.62
C HIS A 124 10.54 5.10 -6.47
N LYS A 125 11.14 5.98 -5.67
CA LYS A 125 11.66 5.67 -4.33
C LYS A 125 10.71 6.30 -3.31
N ASP A 126 10.64 5.73 -2.11
CA ASP A 126 9.89 6.34 -1.03
C ASP A 126 10.68 7.49 -0.42
N GLY A 127 10.09 8.68 -0.34
CA GLY A 127 10.73 9.86 0.24
C GLY A 127 10.92 9.81 1.77
N GLY A 128 10.49 8.73 2.45
CA GLY A 128 10.57 8.56 3.90
C GLY A 128 11.89 7.92 4.38
N PHE A 129 11.86 7.36 5.59
CA PHE A 129 12.98 6.56 6.12
C PHE A 129 12.81 5.07 5.84
N LEU A 130 11.63 4.53 6.14
CA LEU A 130 11.33 3.10 6.06
C LEU A 130 9.84 2.91 5.75
N THR A 131 9.53 1.98 4.88
CA THR A 131 8.15 1.56 4.57
C THR A 131 7.97 0.10 4.99
N LEU A 132 6.82 -0.22 5.60
CA LEU A 132 6.38 -1.57 5.88
C LEU A 132 5.05 -1.78 5.15
N LEU A 133 5.03 -2.73 4.23
CA LEU A 133 3.93 -3.03 3.34
C LEU A 133 3.38 -4.42 3.64
N LEU A 134 2.10 -4.47 4.02
CA LEU A 134 1.33 -5.69 4.04
C LEU A 134 0.67 -5.88 2.65
N GLN A 135 0.95 -6.99 1.99
CA GLN A 135 0.34 -7.37 0.71
C GLN A 135 -0.83 -8.33 0.96
N ASP A 136 -1.90 -8.19 0.17
CA ASP A 136 -2.88 -9.28 0.01
C ASP A 136 -2.37 -10.28 -1.04
N ASP A 137 -3.24 -11.18 -1.50
CA ASP A 137 -2.86 -12.20 -2.49
C ASP A 137 -2.63 -11.65 -3.91
N ASN A 138 -2.88 -10.35 -4.14
CA ASN A 138 -2.66 -9.74 -5.44
C ASN A 138 -1.18 -9.50 -5.69
N LYS A 139 -0.69 -10.02 -6.82
CA LYS A 139 0.66 -9.77 -7.32
C LYS A 139 0.74 -8.40 -8.03
N GLY A 140 1.95 -7.87 -8.13
CA GLY A 140 2.21 -6.68 -8.96
C GLY A 140 3.39 -5.84 -8.50
N LEU A 141 3.82 -5.96 -7.25
CA LEU A 141 4.99 -5.25 -6.76
C LEU A 141 6.27 -5.74 -7.48
N GLN A 142 7.02 -4.80 -8.04
CA GLN A 142 8.30 -5.04 -8.67
C GLN A 142 9.36 -4.07 -8.15
N VAL A 143 10.56 -4.60 -7.94
CA VAL A 143 11.75 -3.87 -7.50
C VAL A 143 12.79 -3.89 -8.62
N GLU A 144 13.44 -2.76 -8.86
CA GLU A 144 14.57 -2.68 -9.78
C GLU A 144 15.84 -3.21 -9.11
N TYR A 145 16.46 -4.23 -9.70
CA TYR A 145 17.72 -4.81 -9.23
C TYR A 145 18.62 -5.10 -10.44
N ASP A 146 19.83 -4.56 -10.44
CA ASP A 146 20.82 -4.68 -11.52
C ASP A 146 20.24 -4.42 -12.93
N GLY A 147 19.46 -3.34 -13.06
CA GLY A 147 18.83 -2.92 -14.31
C GLY A 147 17.65 -3.79 -14.77
N SER A 148 17.23 -4.75 -13.95
CA SER A 148 16.11 -5.66 -14.23
C SER A 148 14.98 -5.50 -13.22
N TRP A 149 13.74 -5.74 -13.66
CA TRP A 149 12.58 -5.75 -12.77
C TRP A 149 12.37 -7.13 -12.16
N VAL A 150 12.33 -7.20 -10.83
CA VAL A 150 12.15 -8.44 -10.07
C VAL A 150 10.81 -8.39 -9.34
N ASN A 151 10.00 -9.44 -9.47
CA ASN A 151 8.72 -9.54 -8.75
C ASN A 151 8.95 -9.77 -7.25
N VAL A 152 8.17 -9.06 -6.44
CA VAL A 152 8.02 -9.31 -4.99
C VAL A 152 6.64 -9.93 -4.78
N ASP A 153 6.59 -11.24 -5.00
CA ASP A 153 5.34 -12.01 -4.81
C ASP A 153 4.95 -12.01 -3.33
N PRO A 154 3.64 -11.84 -3.01
CA PRO A 154 3.16 -11.90 -1.63
C PRO A 154 3.57 -13.21 -0.94
N ILE A 155 4.05 -13.12 0.29
CA ILE A 155 4.35 -14.26 1.14
C ILE A 155 3.46 -14.15 2.39
N PRO A 156 2.58 -15.14 2.64
CA PRO A 156 1.70 -15.12 3.80
C PRO A 156 2.47 -14.93 5.11
N GLY A 157 1.96 -14.06 5.99
CA GLY A 157 2.57 -13.78 7.29
C GLY A 157 3.87 -12.99 7.23
N THR A 158 4.12 -12.26 6.14
CA THR A 158 5.29 -11.36 6.03
C THR A 158 4.89 -9.93 5.72
N LEU A 159 5.77 -9.00 6.08
CA LEU A 159 5.73 -7.61 5.64
C LEU A 159 6.85 -7.36 4.65
N VAL A 160 6.58 -6.75 3.51
CA VAL A 160 7.66 -6.20 2.68
C VAL A 160 8.17 -4.93 3.34
N VAL A 161 9.49 -4.81 3.45
CA VAL A 161 10.15 -3.66 4.05
C VAL A 161 11.10 -3.06 3.02
N ASN A 162 11.06 -1.75 2.87
CA ASN A 162 12.01 -1.03 2.02
C ASN A 162 12.55 0.24 2.66
N ILE A 163 13.78 0.56 2.28
CA ILE A 163 14.50 1.75 2.70
C ILE A 163 14.01 2.94 1.87
N GLY A 164 13.81 4.09 2.52
CA GLY A 164 13.46 5.35 1.88
C GLY A 164 14.64 6.30 1.71
N GLU A 165 14.46 7.33 0.90
CA GLU A 165 15.48 8.29 0.48
C GLU A 165 16.12 9.05 1.66
N LEU A 166 15.36 9.36 2.71
CA LEU A 166 15.92 10.03 3.89
C LEU A 166 16.89 9.14 4.65
N LEU A 167 16.66 7.83 4.68
CA LEU A 167 17.57 6.88 5.33
C LEU A 167 18.79 6.59 4.46
N GLU A 168 18.63 6.52 3.13
CA GLU A 168 19.74 6.49 2.18
C GLU A 168 20.65 7.72 2.38
N LEU A 169 20.08 8.93 2.41
CA LEU A 169 20.80 10.17 2.64
C LEU A 169 21.49 10.20 4.01
N ALA A 170 20.77 9.88 5.09
CA ALA A 170 21.30 9.87 6.45
C ALA A 170 22.45 8.86 6.64
N SER A 171 22.49 7.81 5.81
CA SER A 171 23.56 6.81 5.78
C SER A 171 24.68 7.13 4.79
N ASN A 172 24.67 8.32 4.19
CA ASN A 172 25.61 8.74 3.14
C ASN A 172 25.67 7.74 1.96
N GLY A 173 24.50 7.23 1.55
CA GLY A 173 24.36 6.25 0.47
C GLY A 173 24.75 4.82 0.83
N TYR A 174 25.02 4.51 2.11
CA TYR A 174 25.35 3.15 2.52
C TYR A 174 24.15 2.20 2.45
N LEU A 175 22.96 2.66 2.86
CA LEU A 175 21.71 1.95 2.69
C LEU A 175 21.04 2.41 1.40
N ARG A 176 20.43 1.49 0.66
CA ARG A 176 19.90 1.77 -0.68
C ARG A 176 18.39 1.99 -0.62
N ALA A 177 17.93 3.16 -1.04
CA ALA A 177 16.53 3.37 -1.37
C ALA A 177 16.29 2.92 -2.80
N THR A 178 15.54 1.83 -2.98
CA THR A 178 15.44 1.16 -4.28
C THR A 178 14.19 1.56 -5.03
N VAL A 179 14.34 1.76 -6.34
CA VAL A 179 13.24 2.07 -7.23
C VAL A 179 12.31 0.86 -7.31
N HIS A 180 11.02 1.11 -7.12
CA HIS A 180 10.00 0.07 -7.19
C HIS A 180 8.73 0.61 -7.86
N ARG A 181 7.90 -0.30 -8.35
CA ARG A 181 6.63 0.00 -9.03
C ARG A 181 5.59 -1.07 -8.74
N VAL A 182 4.33 -0.76 -9.02
CA VAL A 182 3.26 -1.77 -9.05
C VAL A 182 2.76 -1.92 -10.48
N VAL A 183 2.74 -3.15 -10.98
CA VAL A 183 2.14 -3.52 -12.25
C VAL A 183 0.82 -4.22 -11.98
N THR A 184 -0.28 -3.65 -12.44
CA THR A 184 -1.60 -4.28 -12.37
C THR A 184 -1.72 -5.35 -13.47
N PRO A 185 -2.18 -6.58 -13.15
CA PRO A 185 -2.47 -7.59 -14.18
C PRO A 185 -3.48 -7.04 -15.20
N ARG A 186 -3.33 -7.40 -16.49
CA ARG A 186 -4.36 -7.11 -17.49
C ARG A 186 -5.65 -7.84 -17.10
N PRO A 187 -6.84 -7.21 -17.23
CA PRO A 187 -8.09 -7.94 -17.12
C PRO A 187 -8.12 -8.99 -18.24
N VAL A 188 -8.38 -10.24 -17.87
CA VAL A 188 -8.74 -11.27 -18.83
C VAL A 188 -10.07 -10.86 -19.48
N PRO A 189 -10.19 -10.79 -20.82
CA PRO A 189 -11.48 -10.57 -21.45
C PRO A 189 -12.42 -11.70 -21.01
N SER A 190 -13.56 -11.35 -20.41
CA SER A 190 -14.60 -12.33 -20.10
C SER A 190 -15.22 -12.79 -21.42
N GLU A 191 -14.90 -14.01 -21.86
CA GLU A 191 -15.69 -14.73 -22.87
C GLU A 191 -17.02 -15.17 -22.24
N PHE A 192 -17.93 -14.23 -22.04
CA PHE A 192 -19.33 -14.54 -21.76
C PHE A 192 -20.20 -13.74 -22.73
N PRO A 193 -20.94 -14.39 -23.66
CA PRO A 193 -21.84 -13.68 -24.55
C PRO A 193 -22.99 -13.09 -23.74
N PHE A 194 -23.02 -11.76 -23.64
CA PHE A 194 -24.14 -11.01 -23.09
C PHE A 194 -25.38 -11.23 -23.98
N HIS A 195 -26.37 -11.97 -23.48
CA HIS A 195 -27.74 -11.89 -23.98
C HIS A 195 -28.48 -10.81 -23.19
N SER A 196 -28.74 -9.66 -23.81
CA SER A 196 -29.63 -8.65 -23.24
C SER A 196 -31.07 -9.12 -23.33
N SER A 197 -31.74 -9.34 -22.21
CA SER A 197 -33.21 -9.29 -22.14
C SER A 197 -33.61 -8.23 -21.13
N SER A 198 -34.34 -7.24 -21.63
CA SER A 198 -34.84 -6.08 -20.92
C SER A 198 -36.16 -6.40 -20.22
N ALA A 199 -36.26 -6.08 -18.93
CA ALA A 199 -37.54 -5.92 -18.23
C ALA A 199 -37.43 -4.80 -17.17
N PRO A 200 -38.40 -3.87 -17.07
CA PRO A 200 -38.33 -2.75 -16.15
C PRO A 200 -38.94 -3.11 -14.78
N GLY A 201 -38.18 -2.93 -13.70
CA GLY A 201 -38.63 -3.09 -12.32
C GLY A 201 -38.39 -1.83 -11.50
N SER A 202 -39.48 -1.24 -10.99
CA SER A 202 -39.53 0.02 -10.25
C SER A 202 -38.71 0.03 -8.95
N MET A 203 -37.86 1.04 -8.77
CA MET A 203 -37.04 1.25 -7.58
C MET A 203 -37.82 2.03 -6.50
N ARG A 204 -38.11 1.38 -5.35
CA ARG A 204 -38.61 2.05 -4.14
C ARG A 204 -37.43 2.62 -3.34
N ARG A 205 -37.54 3.88 -2.94
CA ARG A 205 -36.60 4.57 -2.04
C ARG A 205 -36.80 4.07 -0.60
N SER A 206 -35.73 3.56 0.03
CA SER A 206 -35.66 3.36 1.48
C SER A 206 -34.52 4.19 2.09
N ARG A 207 -34.82 4.72 3.28
CA ARG A 207 -34.18 5.84 3.98
C ARG A 207 -32.76 5.53 4.47
N CYS A 208 -31.90 6.54 4.48
CA CYS A 208 -30.60 6.53 5.17
C CYS A 208 -30.77 6.28 6.68
N SER A 209 -29.90 5.45 7.25
CA SER A 209 -29.74 5.27 8.70
C SER A 209 -28.31 5.64 9.13
N PRO A 210 -28.09 6.22 10.33
CA PRO A 210 -26.82 6.84 10.71
C PRO A 210 -25.84 5.82 11.29
N CYS A 211 -24.95 5.26 10.47
CA CYS A 211 -23.98 4.24 10.92
C CYS A 211 -22.51 4.71 11.05
N LEU A 212 -22.19 5.96 10.68
CA LEU A 212 -20.80 6.41 10.55
C LEU A 212 -20.02 6.68 11.87
N LYS A 213 -20.66 6.58 13.05
CA LYS A 213 -19.98 6.91 14.32
C LYS A 213 -19.22 5.75 14.99
N ASN A 214 -19.38 4.51 14.53
CA ASN A 214 -18.81 3.32 15.20
C ASN A 214 -17.73 2.57 14.38
N TRP A 215 -17.21 3.17 13.29
CA TRP A 215 -16.34 2.46 12.34
C TRP A 215 -14.86 2.34 12.78
N LEU A 216 -14.47 2.88 13.93
CA LEU A 216 -13.10 2.80 14.45
C LEU A 216 -13.05 1.89 15.70
N PRO A 217 -12.26 0.80 15.70
CA PRO A 217 -12.05 0.00 16.90
C PRO A 217 -11.45 0.87 18.00
N ARG A 218 -12.09 0.85 19.17
CA ARG A 218 -11.62 1.56 20.36
C ARG A 218 -10.39 0.80 20.88
N ARG A 219 -9.24 1.50 20.89
CA ARG A 219 -7.91 1.06 21.37
C ARG A 219 -7.08 0.27 20.36
N ALA A 220 -6.47 0.98 19.43
CA ALA A 220 -5.16 0.60 18.90
C ALA A 220 -4.26 1.83 18.99
N ASP A 221 -3.10 1.66 19.60
CA ASP A 221 -2.06 2.68 19.70
C ASP A 221 -1.61 3.05 18.28
N ARG A 222 -1.90 4.29 17.88
CA ARG A 222 -2.03 4.68 16.47
C ARG A 222 -0.65 5.01 15.90
N ARG A 223 -0.08 4.10 15.11
CA ARG A 223 1.03 4.35 14.19
C ARG A 223 0.48 4.65 12.78
N ALA A 224 1.23 5.41 11.98
CA ALA A 224 0.79 5.78 10.64
C ALA A 224 0.75 4.54 9.73
N ILE A 225 -0.37 4.35 9.02
CA ILE A 225 -0.60 3.23 8.12
C ILE A 225 -1.16 3.83 6.83
N ARG A 226 -0.57 3.47 5.69
CA ARG A 226 -1.08 3.84 4.37
C ARG A 226 -1.67 2.57 3.75
N THR A 227 -2.92 2.62 3.28
CA THR A 227 -3.57 1.46 2.66
C THR A 227 -4.11 1.82 1.29
N THR A 228 -3.87 0.92 0.34
CA THR A 228 -3.90 1.24 -1.07
C THR A 228 -4.46 0.08 -1.89
N ARG A 229 -5.35 0.36 -2.85
CA ARG A 229 -5.89 -0.64 -3.78
C ARG A 229 -5.72 -0.17 -5.24
N CYS A 230 -5.07 -0.99 -6.07
CA CYS A 230 -4.88 -0.71 -7.50
C CYS A 230 -5.96 -1.40 -8.37
N PHE A 231 -6.33 -0.78 -9.50
CA PHE A 231 -7.30 -1.35 -10.47
C PHE A 231 -6.63 -1.79 -11.78
N ALA A 232 -7.15 -2.85 -12.41
CA ALA A 232 -6.69 -3.36 -13.71
C ALA A 232 -7.22 -2.51 -14.89
N THR A 233 -6.41 -2.40 -15.96
CA THR A 233 -6.68 -1.58 -17.16
C THR A 233 -7.59 -2.27 -18.18
N SER A 234 -8.76 -1.71 -18.51
CA SER A 234 -9.33 -1.88 -19.85
C SER A 234 -9.21 -0.56 -20.59
N GLU A 235 -8.41 -0.51 -21.66
CA GLU A 235 -8.38 0.64 -22.57
C GLU A 235 -9.78 0.85 -23.17
N PRO A 236 -10.26 2.09 -23.33
CA PRO A 236 -11.40 2.35 -24.19
C PRO A 236 -10.96 2.12 -25.63
N THR A 237 -11.47 1.06 -26.26
CA THR A 237 -11.42 0.92 -27.72
C THR A 237 -12.13 2.12 -28.34
N CYS A 238 -11.38 2.93 -29.09
CA CYS A 238 -11.89 3.92 -30.03
C CYS A 238 -12.42 3.21 -31.27
#